data_AF-A0A959EQ03-F1
#
_entry.id   AF-A0A959EQ03-F1
#
_cell.length_a   1.000
_cell.length_b   1.000
_cell.length_c   1.000
_cell.angle_alpha   90.00
_cell.angle_beta   90.00
_cell.angle_gamma   90.00
#
_symmetry.space_group_name_H-M   'P 1'
#
loop_
_entity.id
_entity.type
_entity.pdbx_description
1 polymer ?
#
loop_
_entity_poly.entity_id
_entity_poly.type
_entity_poly.pdbx_seq_one_letter_code
_entity_poly.pdbx_strand_id
1 'polypeptide(L)'
;MNRSTYSGIILVLLMALAFTTQAQLLPDYSVLLAGGKQTFPENVATFRTEGALHEEEVLEGVYYRFLQFYQIPDAGQRQAIREAGIELLQYIPNRTFIASLPTEIDADLLEALGVRSIQPILPTNKMASGLATLAAQPTVELLLHYFPDIPQERVRAYCAADGLEILA
;
A
#
# COMPACT_ATOMS: atom_id res chain seq x y z
N MET A 1 -37.04 29.96 47.81
CA MET A 1 -36.58 29.09 46.71
C MET A 1 -35.62 28.06 47.31
N ASN A 2 -36.00 26.78 47.31
CA ASN A 2 -35.39 25.76 48.17
C ASN A 2 -34.02 25.31 47.62
N ARG A 3 -33.01 25.23 48.50
CA ARG A 3 -31.66 24.74 48.16
C ARG A 3 -31.67 23.32 47.55
N SER A 4 -32.70 22.52 47.84
CA SER A 4 -32.88 21.17 47.27
C SER A 4 -33.26 21.16 45.78
N THR A 5 -34.00 22.16 45.30
CA THR A 5 -34.40 22.26 43.88
C THR A 5 -33.24 22.60 42.95
N TYR A 6 -32.27 23.41 43.41
CA TYR A 6 -31.08 23.73 42.63
C TYR A 6 -30.13 22.53 42.50
N SER A 7 -30.04 21.70 43.53
CA SER A 7 -29.24 20.47 43.51
C SER A 7 -29.75 19.47 42.46
N GLY A 8 -31.08 19.31 42.37
CA GLY A 8 -31.70 18.44 41.35
C GLY A 8 -31.48 18.94 39.92
N ILE A 9 -31.58 20.26 39.68
CA ILE A 9 -31.37 20.86 38.35
C ILE A 9 -29.90 20.75 37.93
N ILE A 10 -28.96 20.98 38.86
CA ILE A 10 -27.51 20.84 38.60
C ILE A 10 -27.15 19.39 38.27
N LEU A 11 -27.75 18.42 38.96
CA LEU A 11 -27.49 16.99 38.71
C LEU A 11 -28.01 16.55 37.33
N VAL A 12 -29.18 17.04 36.91
CA VAL A 12 -29.74 16.75 35.57
C VAL A 12 -28.92 17.42 34.47
N LEU A 13 -28.41 18.64 34.70
CA LEU A 13 -27.53 19.33 33.75
C LEU A 13 -26.16 18.62 33.59
N LEU A 14 -25.62 18.05 34.68
CA LEU A 14 -24.37 17.27 34.66
C LEU A 14 -24.52 15.93 33.94
N MET A 15 -25.70 15.29 34.03
CA MET A 15 -25.96 14.00 33.40
C MET A 15 -26.17 14.11 31.88
N ALA A 16 -26.64 15.26 31.38
CA ALA A 16 -26.80 15.54 29.95
C ALA A 16 -25.46 15.81 29.21
N LEU A 17 -24.40 16.24 29.93
CA LEU A 17 -23.07 16.45 29.34
C LEU A 17 -22.26 15.16 29.16
N ALA A 18 -22.69 14.03 29.74
CA ALA A 18 -21.96 12.76 29.68
C ALA A 18 -22.23 11.93 28.40
N PHE A 19 -23.11 12.40 27.52
CA PHE A 19 -23.55 11.65 26.33
C PHE A 19 -22.88 12.06 25.02
N THR A 20 -21.95 13.01 25.01
CA THR A 20 -21.37 13.52 23.75
C THR A 20 -19.86 13.32 23.66
N THR A 21 -19.38 12.09 23.52
CA THR A 21 -18.07 11.80 22.90
C THR A 21 -17.93 10.32 22.52
N GLN A 22 -18.66 9.88 21.49
CA GLN A 22 -18.16 8.78 20.68
C GLN A 22 -17.23 9.35 19.61
N ALA A 23 -15.95 9.55 19.97
CA ALA A 23 -14.92 9.68 18.97
C ALA A 23 -14.76 8.31 18.30
N GLN A 24 -15.45 8.09 17.19
CA GLN A 24 -15.20 6.93 16.35
C GLN A 24 -13.75 7.05 15.86
N LEU A 25 -12.88 6.16 16.34
CA LEU A 25 -11.51 6.03 15.84
C LEU A 25 -11.59 5.71 14.35
N LEU A 26 -11.37 6.72 13.51
CA LEU A 26 -11.18 6.53 12.08
C LEU A 26 -10.02 5.53 11.89
N PRO A 27 -10.17 4.52 11.01
CA PRO A 27 -9.09 3.58 10.77
C PRO A 27 -7.84 4.31 10.24
N ASP A 28 -6.68 4.05 10.84
CA ASP A 28 -5.40 4.58 10.35
C ASP A 28 -4.97 3.83 9.08
N TYR A 29 -4.97 4.54 7.96
CA TYR A 29 -4.56 4.05 6.63
C TYR A 29 -3.18 4.57 6.21
N SER A 30 -2.40 5.07 7.14
CA SER A 30 -1.01 5.40 6.85
C SER A 30 -0.19 4.16 6.55
N VAL A 31 0.80 4.27 5.69
CA VAL A 31 1.72 3.20 5.32
C VAL A 31 3.11 3.62 5.74
N LEU A 32 3.81 2.73 6.44
CA LEU A 32 5.20 2.96 6.86
C LEU A 32 6.13 2.39 5.80
N LEU A 33 6.76 3.27 5.04
CA LEU A 33 7.76 2.93 4.03
C LEU A 33 9.16 3.32 4.55
N ALA A 34 10.21 2.85 3.86
CA ALA A 34 11.58 3.22 4.20
C ALA A 34 11.83 4.75 4.19
N GLY A 35 11.11 5.47 3.31
CA GLY A 35 11.14 6.94 3.23
C GLY A 35 10.26 7.66 4.27
N GLY A 36 9.56 6.93 5.14
CA GLY A 36 8.71 7.49 6.19
C GLY A 36 7.24 7.11 6.08
N LYS A 37 6.42 7.78 6.89
CA LYS A 37 4.96 7.60 6.96
C LYS A 37 4.29 8.32 5.79
N GLN A 38 3.57 7.58 4.96
CA GLN A 38 2.79 8.12 3.84
C GLN A 38 1.31 7.79 4.02
N THR A 39 0.40 8.63 3.54
CA THR A 39 -1.04 8.33 3.52
C THR A 39 -1.47 8.05 2.10
N PHE A 40 -2.10 6.90 1.87
CA PHE A 40 -2.58 6.53 0.55
C PHE A 40 -4.05 7.00 0.36
N PRO A 41 -4.37 7.65 -0.78
CA PRO A 41 -5.72 8.08 -1.08
C PRO A 41 -6.62 6.89 -1.42
N GLU A 42 -7.92 7.06 -1.25
CA GLU A 42 -8.93 6.10 -1.70
C GLU A 42 -9.23 6.34 -3.17
N ASN A 43 -8.52 5.66 -4.05
CA ASN A 43 -8.45 5.99 -5.48
C ASN A 43 -8.72 4.80 -6.42
N VAL A 44 -9.18 3.65 -5.90
CA VAL A 44 -9.50 2.49 -6.74
C VAL A 44 -10.57 2.80 -7.78
N ALA A 45 -11.56 3.63 -7.48
CA ALA A 45 -12.58 3.99 -8.46
C ALA A 45 -12.05 4.86 -9.62
N THR A 46 -10.91 5.54 -9.44
CA THR A 46 -10.43 6.58 -10.38
C THR A 46 -9.03 6.31 -10.94
N PHE A 47 -8.35 5.24 -10.54
CA PHE A 47 -6.92 5.05 -10.83
C PHE A 47 -6.55 5.01 -12.32
N ARG A 48 -7.40 4.47 -13.19
CA ARG A 48 -7.16 4.45 -14.65
C ARG A 48 -7.22 5.87 -15.25
N THR A 49 -8.16 6.68 -14.79
CA THR A 49 -8.39 8.03 -15.29
C THR A 49 -7.35 9.02 -14.79
N GLU A 50 -6.76 8.76 -13.62
CA GLU A 50 -5.72 9.58 -13.00
C GLU A 50 -4.30 9.30 -13.54
N GLY A 51 -4.16 8.40 -14.51
CA GLY A 51 -2.85 8.09 -15.10
C GLY A 51 -1.93 7.29 -14.19
N ALA A 52 -2.47 6.55 -13.21
CA ALA A 52 -1.66 5.77 -12.26
C ALA A 52 -0.99 4.53 -12.88
N LEU A 53 -1.26 4.24 -14.16
CA LEU A 53 -0.69 3.14 -14.94
C LEU A 53 0.05 3.69 -16.16
N HIS A 54 1.38 3.62 -16.13
CA HIS A 54 2.22 3.96 -17.28
C HIS A 54 2.71 2.68 -17.97
N GLU A 55 2.63 2.61 -19.31
CA GLU A 55 3.06 1.42 -20.08
C GLU A 55 4.53 1.06 -19.84
N GLU A 56 5.37 2.04 -19.53
CA GLU A 56 6.79 1.87 -19.19
C GLU A 56 7.03 1.06 -17.90
N GLU A 57 6.01 0.94 -17.04
CA GLU A 57 6.09 0.19 -15.79
C GLU A 57 5.59 -1.26 -15.94
N VAL A 58 5.13 -1.65 -17.13
CA VAL A 58 4.66 -3.01 -17.40
C VAL A 58 5.85 -3.93 -17.52
N LEU A 59 5.89 -4.96 -16.67
CA LEU A 59 6.86 -6.03 -16.75
C LEU A 59 6.09 -7.31 -17.09
N GLU A 60 6.35 -7.89 -18.27
CA GLU A 60 5.76 -9.17 -18.68
C GLU A 60 4.21 -9.22 -18.60
N GLY A 61 3.55 -8.09 -18.88
CA GLY A 61 2.09 -7.99 -18.87
C GLY A 61 1.47 -7.79 -17.49
N VAL A 62 2.28 -7.50 -16.47
CA VAL A 62 1.80 -7.14 -15.13
C VAL A 62 2.35 -5.79 -14.66
N TYR A 63 1.61 -5.16 -13.75
CA TYR A 63 2.04 -4.01 -12.97
C TYR A 63 2.41 -4.45 -11.56
N TYR A 64 3.46 -3.86 -11.00
CA TYR A 64 3.76 -3.95 -9.57
C TYR A 64 3.26 -2.69 -8.86
N ARG A 65 2.39 -2.86 -7.86
CA ARG A 65 1.76 -1.76 -7.12
C ARG A 65 1.72 -2.03 -5.63
N PHE A 66 1.61 -0.95 -4.87
CA PHE A 66 1.04 -1.06 -3.52
C PHE A 66 -0.48 -1.13 -3.63
N LEU A 67 -1.07 -2.18 -3.08
CA LEU A 67 -2.50 -2.34 -2.88
C LEU A 67 -2.82 -2.24 -1.40
N GLN A 68 -3.61 -1.24 -1.01
CA GLN A 68 -4.13 -1.14 0.34
C GLN A 68 -5.59 -1.55 0.36
N PHE A 69 -5.97 -2.38 1.33
CA PHE A 69 -7.32 -2.90 1.51
C PHE A 69 -8.03 -2.23 2.68
N TYR A 70 -9.37 -2.21 2.67
CA TYR A 70 -10.15 -1.77 3.83
C TYR A 70 -9.90 -2.69 5.04
N GLN A 71 -9.73 -3.99 4.81
CA GLN A 71 -9.46 -5.02 5.81
C GLN A 71 -8.37 -5.97 5.30
N ILE A 72 -7.64 -6.66 6.19
CA ILE A 72 -6.69 -7.69 5.75
C ILE A 72 -7.48 -8.80 5.06
N PRO A 73 -7.19 -9.16 3.79
CA PRO A 73 -7.91 -10.21 3.10
C PRO A 73 -7.83 -11.54 3.84
N ASP A 74 -8.97 -12.16 4.09
CA ASP A 74 -9.06 -13.50 4.65
C ASP A 74 -8.68 -14.59 3.62
N ALA A 75 -8.74 -15.87 4.00
CA ALA A 75 -8.35 -16.96 3.10
C ALA A 75 -9.22 -17.05 1.83
N GLY A 76 -10.53 -16.79 1.95
CA GLY A 76 -11.46 -16.82 0.82
C GLY A 76 -11.24 -15.62 -0.10
N GLN A 77 -11.07 -14.42 0.46
CA GLN A 77 -10.74 -13.23 -0.31
C GLN A 77 -9.38 -13.36 -1.01
N ARG A 78 -8.37 -13.93 -0.35
CA ARG A 78 -7.06 -14.21 -0.98
C ARG A 78 -7.18 -15.17 -2.15
N GLN A 79 -8.09 -16.13 -2.09
CA GLN A 79 -8.36 -17.02 -3.22
C GLN A 79 -9.01 -16.26 -4.37
N ALA A 80 -10.03 -15.43 -4.12
CA ALA A 80 -10.65 -14.59 -5.14
C ALA A 80 -9.65 -13.60 -5.78
N ILE A 81 -8.75 -13.02 -4.98
CA ILE A 81 -7.67 -12.14 -5.46
C ILE A 81 -6.76 -12.89 -6.45
N ARG A 82 -6.34 -14.12 -6.12
CA ARG A 82 -5.54 -14.96 -7.02
C ARG A 82 -6.29 -15.35 -8.29
N GLU A 83 -7.57 -15.69 -8.17
CA GLU A 83 -8.44 -16.03 -9.31
C GLU A 83 -8.64 -14.85 -10.27
N ALA A 84 -8.56 -13.61 -9.75
CA ALA A 84 -8.50 -12.39 -10.54
C ALA A 84 -7.13 -12.13 -11.19
N GLY A 85 -6.16 -13.04 -11.02
CA GLY A 85 -4.80 -12.91 -11.55
C GLY A 85 -3.90 -11.96 -10.75
N ILE A 86 -4.30 -11.58 -9.54
CA ILE A 86 -3.51 -10.69 -8.66
C ILE A 86 -2.73 -11.54 -7.67
N GLU A 87 -1.42 -11.35 -7.59
CA GLU A 87 -0.57 -12.02 -6.62
C GLU A 87 -0.12 -11.04 -5.53
N LEU A 88 -0.38 -11.39 -4.26
CA LEU A 88 0.06 -10.60 -3.11
C LEU A 88 1.46 -11.06 -2.66
N LEU A 89 2.48 -10.34 -3.12
CA LEU A 89 3.89 -10.75 -3.03
C LEU A 89 4.50 -10.47 -1.66
N GLN A 90 4.21 -9.31 -1.08
CA GLN A 90 4.79 -8.90 0.20
C GLN A 90 3.81 -8.07 1.01
N TYR A 91 3.65 -8.39 2.29
CA TYR A 91 2.87 -7.57 3.21
C TYR A 91 3.66 -6.36 3.70
N ILE A 92 3.01 -5.21 3.68
CA ILE A 92 3.45 -3.94 4.25
C ILE A 92 2.45 -3.55 5.36
N PRO A 93 2.89 -2.95 6.48
CA PRO A 93 1.99 -2.56 7.56
C PRO A 93 0.74 -1.79 7.09
N ASN A 94 -0.33 -1.89 7.88
CA ASN A 94 -1.62 -1.25 7.62
C ASN A 94 -2.30 -1.72 6.33
N ARG A 95 -2.53 -3.04 6.25
CA ARG A 95 -3.38 -3.69 5.23
C ARG A 95 -2.90 -3.44 3.80
N THR A 96 -1.61 -3.22 3.65
CA THR A 96 -1.00 -2.87 2.37
C THR A 96 -0.15 -4.04 1.89
N PHE A 97 -0.16 -4.29 0.58
CA PHE A 97 0.64 -5.34 -0.03
C PHE A 97 1.35 -4.77 -1.24
N ILE A 98 2.57 -5.23 -1.49
CA ILE A 98 3.10 -5.19 -2.85
C ILE A 98 2.45 -6.34 -3.60
N ALA A 99 1.85 -6.04 -4.74
CA ALA A 99 1.16 -7.01 -5.57
C ALA A 99 1.55 -6.86 -7.04
N SER A 100 1.55 -8.00 -7.75
CA SER A 100 1.49 -8.01 -9.22
C SER A 100 0.04 -8.15 -9.65
N LEU A 101 -0.34 -7.38 -10.67
CA LEU A 101 -1.70 -7.33 -11.22
C LEU A 101 -1.66 -7.25 -12.75
N PRO A 102 -2.60 -7.90 -13.46
CA PRO A 102 -2.65 -7.84 -14.93
C PRO A 102 -2.88 -6.41 -15.43
N THR A 103 -2.36 -6.08 -16.62
CA THR A 103 -2.59 -4.76 -17.24
C THR A 103 -4.05 -4.46 -17.53
N GLU A 104 -4.87 -5.50 -17.73
CA GLU A 104 -6.29 -5.43 -18.04
C GLU A 104 -7.20 -5.33 -16.80
N ILE A 105 -6.63 -5.17 -15.59
CA ILE A 105 -7.39 -5.22 -14.33
C ILE A 105 -8.50 -4.15 -14.22
N ASP A 106 -9.71 -4.56 -13.86
CA ASP A 106 -10.86 -3.66 -13.77
C ASP A 106 -10.97 -2.97 -12.40
N ALA A 107 -11.40 -1.71 -12.39
CA ALA A 107 -11.59 -0.92 -11.17
C ALA A 107 -12.70 -1.51 -10.29
N ASP A 108 -13.83 -1.87 -10.90
CA ASP A 108 -14.97 -2.43 -10.18
C ASP A 108 -14.61 -3.77 -9.54
N LEU A 109 -13.77 -4.58 -10.21
CA LEU A 109 -13.23 -5.81 -9.66
C LEU A 109 -12.32 -5.54 -8.44
N LEU A 110 -11.42 -4.56 -8.51
CA LEU A 110 -10.57 -4.20 -7.36
C LEU A 110 -11.41 -3.72 -6.17
N GLU A 111 -12.45 -2.93 -6.42
CA GLU A 111 -13.38 -2.48 -5.38
C GLU A 111 -14.13 -3.65 -4.76
N ALA A 112 -14.63 -4.58 -5.57
CA ALA A 112 -15.31 -5.80 -5.11
C ALA A 112 -14.39 -6.72 -4.28
N LEU A 113 -13.09 -6.72 -4.58
CA LEU A 113 -12.06 -7.42 -3.80
C LEU A 113 -11.66 -6.69 -2.51
N GLY A 114 -12.26 -5.52 -2.23
CA GLY A 114 -12.03 -4.74 -1.02
C GLY A 114 -10.76 -3.90 -1.05
N VAL A 115 -10.22 -3.63 -2.25
CA VAL A 115 -9.08 -2.73 -2.43
C VAL A 115 -9.58 -1.30 -2.27
N ARG A 116 -8.88 -0.54 -1.41
CA ARG A 116 -9.13 0.87 -1.13
C ARG A 116 -8.23 1.78 -1.96
N SER A 117 -6.96 1.43 -2.05
CA SER A 117 -5.93 2.24 -2.72
C SER A 117 -5.03 1.41 -3.60
N ILE A 118 -4.63 2.01 -4.72
CA ILE A 118 -3.62 1.51 -5.63
C ILE A 118 -2.59 2.62 -5.87
N GLN A 119 -1.32 2.35 -5.55
CA GLN A 119 -0.24 3.32 -5.68
C GLN A 119 0.95 2.74 -6.47
N PRO A 120 1.63 3.53 -7.31
CA PRO A 120 2.87 3.11 -7.96
C PRO A 120 3.98 2.90 -6.92
N ILE A 121 4.93 2.02 -7.24
CA ILE A 121 6.15 1.83 -6.45
C ILE A 121 7.22 2.77 -7.01
N LEU A 122 7.41 3.92 -6.35
CA LEU A 122 8.34 4.93 -6.80
C LEU A 122 9.79 4.45 -6.67
N PRO A 123 10.74 4.96 -7.49
CA PRO A 123 12.16 4.62 -7.37
C PRO A 123 12.73 4.83 -5.96
N THR A 124 12.25 5.85 -5.25
CA THR A 124 12.61 6.13 -3.84
C THR A 124 12.18 5.04 -2.87
N ASN A 125 11.21 4.21 -3.23
CA ASN A 125 10.78 3.06 -2.43
C ASN A 125 11.62 1.80 -2.68
N LYS A 126 12.41 1.77 -3.77
CA LYS A 126 13.22 0.62 -4.19
C LYS A 126 14.65 0.64 -3.64
N MET A 127 15.11 1.79 -3.12
CA MET A 127 16.48 1.97 -2.67
C MET A 127 16.59 2.01 -1.14
N ALA A 128 17.61 1.35 -0.60
CA ALA A 128 17.97 1.47 0.81
C ALA A 128 18.55 2.85 1.13
N SER A 129 18.36 3.30 2.38
CA SER A 129 18.97 4.53 2.88
C SER A 129 20.51 4.44 2.79
N GLY A 130 21.15 5.37 2.08
CA GLY A 130 22.61 5.42 1.91
C GLY A 130 23.11 5.00 0.53
N LEU A 131 22.27 4.39 -0.32
CA LEU A 131 22.65 4.03 -1.70
C LEU A 131 23.08 5.26 -2.52
N ALA A 132 22.39 6.39 -2.32
CA ALA A 132 22.70 7.66 -2.99
C ALA A 132 24.13 8.13 -2.71
N THR A 133 24.67 7.88 -1.51
CA THR A 133 26.04 8.24 -1.15
C THR A 133 27.06 7.31 -1.83
N LEU A 134 26.69 6.05 -2.07
CA LEU A 134 27.55 5.08 -2.75
C LEU A 134 27.67 5.36 -4.25
N ALA A 135 26.66 5.97 -4.88
CA ALA A 135 26.64 6.30 -6.30
C ALA A 135 27.77 7.25 -6.76
N ALA A 136 28.48 7.90 -5.83
CA ALA A 136 29.66 8.70 -6.13
C ALA A 136 30.93 7.85 -6.39
N GLN A 137 30.88 6.54 -6.12
CA GLN A 137 32.00 5.63 -6.36
C GLN A 137 31.96 5.08 -7.79
N PRO A 138 33.13 4.79 -8.39
CA PRO A 138 33.21 4.28 -9.76
C PRO A 138 32.63 2.87 -9.92
N THR A 139 32.63 2.08 -8.84
CA THR A 139 32.04 0.74 -8.79
C THR A 139 31.39 0.57 -7.42
N VAL A 140 30.18 0.00 -7.40
CA VAL A 140 29.43 -0.29 -6.17
C VAL A 140 28.90 -1.71 -6.26
N GLU A 141 29.16 -2.52 -5.24
CA GLU A 141 28.54 -3.82 -5.08
C GLU A 141 27.17 -3.65 -4.40
N LEU A 142 26.13 -4.23 -5.00
CA LEU A 142 24.76 -4.11 -4.53
C LEU A 142 24.15 -5.49 -4.35
N LEU A 143 23.43 -5.66 -3.25
CA LEU A 143 22.53 -6.81 -3.08
C LEU A 143 21.18 -6.47 -3.72
N LEU A 144 20.85 -7.16 -4.80
CA LEU A 144 19.57 -6.99 -5.50
C LEU A 144 18.53 -7.96 -4.95
N HIS A 145 17.44 -7.41 -4.40
CA HIS A 145 16.23 -8.15 -4.08
C HIS A 145 15.22 -7.97 -5.21
N TYR A 146 14.62 -9.06 -5.67
CA TYR A 146 13.58 -9.06 -6.71
C TYR A 146 12.39 -9.93 -6.28
N PHE A 147 11.26 -9.75 -6.95
CA PHE A 147 10.03 -10.46 -6.60
C PHE A 147 10.07 -11.92 -7.07
N PRO A 148 9.48 -12.85 -6.30
CA PRO A 148 9.58 -14.28 -6.56
C PRO A 148 8.86 -14.74 -7.83
N ASP A 149 7.96 -13.92 -8.36
CA ASP A 149 7.24 -14.16 -9.61
C ASP A 149 8.10 -13.83 -10.86
N ILE A 150 9.28 -13.23 -10.69
CA ILE A 150 10.24 -12.96 -11.78
C ILE A 150 11.29 -14.09 -11.83
N PRO A 151 11.40 -14.84 -12.93
CA PRO A 151 12.41 -15.90 -13.07
C PRO A 151 13.84 -15.35 -13.01
N GLN A 152 14.75 -16.09 -12.35
CA GLN A 152 16.15 -15.67 -12.19
C GLN A 152 16.85 -15.38 -13.53
N GLU A 153 16.56 -16.15 -14.58
CA GLU A 153 17.13 -15.93 -15.92
C GLU A 153 16.76 -14.56 -16.47
N ARG A 154 15.53 -14.10 -16.21
CA ARG A 154 15.04 -12.78 -16.63
C ARG A 154 15.75 -11.67 -15.87
N VAL A 155 15.91 -11.83 -14.56
CA VAL A 155 16.69 -10.89 -13.73
C VAL A 155 18.12 -10.77 -14.26
N ARG A 156 18.77 -11.89 -14.58
CA ARG A 156 20.12 -11.88 -15.18
C ARG A 156 20.16 -11.14 -16.50
N ALA A 157 19.15 -11.34 -17.36
CA ALA A 157 19.04 -10.64 -18.63
C ALA A 157 18.85 -9.12 -18.46
N TYR A 158 18.02 -8.69 -17.50
CA TYR A 158 17.85 -7.28 -17.18
C TYR A 158 19.14 -6.65 -16.65
N CYS A 159 19.82 -7.31 -15.71
CA CYS A 159 21.11 -6.84 -15.22
C CYS A 159 22.15 -6.69 -16.35
N ALA A 160 22.25 -7.68 -17.24
CA ALA A 160 23.18 -7.62 -18.36
C ALA A 160 22.85 -6.49 -19.35
N ALA A 161 21.55 -6.27 -19.62
CA ALA A 161 21.10 -5.18 -20.50
C ALA A 161 21.42 -3.80 -19.92
N ASP A 162 21.36 -3.65 -18.61
CA ASP A 162 21.69 -2.40 -17.88
C ASP A 162 23.19 -2.24 -17.60
N GLY A 163 24.04 -3.16 -18.08
CA GLY A 163 25.48 -3.13 -17.89
C GLY A 163 25.94 -3.50 -16.48
N LEU A 164 25.08 -4.17 -15.69
CA LEU A 164 25.40 -4.65 -14.35
C LEU A 164 26.11 -6.01 -14.42
N GLU A 165 27.24 -6.12 -13.71
CA GLU A 165 27.96 -7.37 -13.54
C GLU A 165 27.42 -8.14 -12.34
N ILE A 166 27.14 -9.44 -12.52
CA ILE A 166 26.65 -10.32 -11.46
C ILE A 166 27.83 -11.08 -10.87
N LEU A 167 28.17 -10.73 -9.64
CA LEU A 167 29.19 -11.44 -8.86
C LEU A 167 28.65 -12.82 -8.45
N ALA A 168 29.43 -13.87 -8.68
CA ALA A 168 29.07 -15.26 -8.42
C ALA A 168 29.40 -15.70 -6.98
#